data_AF-A0A2N2CXP5-F1
#
_entry.id   AF-A0A2N2CXP5-F1
#
_cell.length_a   1.000
_cell.length_b   1.000
_cell.length_c   1.000
_cell.angle_alpha   90.00
_cell.angle_beta   90.00
_cell.angle_gamma   90.00
#
_symmetry.space_group_name_H-M   'P 1'
#
loop_
_entity.id
_entity.type
_entity.pdbx_description
1 polymer ?
#
loop_
_entity_poly.entity_id
_entity_poly.type
_entity_poly.pdbx_seq_one_letter_code
_entity_poly.pdbx_strand_id
1 'polypeptide(L)'
;MNPKKFLDEFGKICEEFQNVHFHKECVPEILDIVLKSGYEREFLKQFLKLLKIAAENGEQVVGLDSFEILKYTNTQNDIYSMKLKSKSYNIRILYILDDMSQLYLHCFYERQGDSRTDYTEKIPIAIERINELLEETG
;
A
#
# COMPACT_ATOMS: atom_id res chain seq x y z
N MET A 1 -6.34 -16.83 -11.06
CA MET A 1 -7.23 -17.37 -9.99
C MET A 1 -8.67 -16.98 -10.31
N ASN A 2 -9.72 -17.64 -9.77
CA ASN A 2 -11.09 -17.14 -10.07
C ASN A 2 -11.36 -15.83 -9.26
N PRO A 3 -12.15 -14.88 -9.80
CA PRO A 3 -12.37 -13.57 -9.16
C PRO A 3 -12.97 -13.64 -7.76
N LYS A 4 -13.96 -14.51 -7.55
CA LYS A 4 -14.64 -14.67 -6.25
C LYS A 4 -13.64 -15.07 -5.16
N LYS A 5 -12.81 -16.08 -5.45
CA LYS A 5 -11.79 -16.56 -4.53
C LYS A 5 -10.75 -15.48 -4.20
N PHE A 6 -10.38 -14.65 -5.18
CA PHE A 6 -9.49 -13.52 -4.92
C PHE A 6 -10.12 -12.53 -3.94
N LEU A 7 -11.37 -12.12 -4.18
CA LEU A 7 -12.07 -11.18 -3.30
C LEU A 7 -12.21 -11.72 -1.88
N ASP A 8 -12.56 -13.01 -1.75
CA ASP A 8 -12.67 -13.68 -0.45
C ASP A 8 -11.32 -13.72 0.30
N GLU A 9 -10.21 -14.02 -0.38
CA GLU A 9 -8.88 -14.04 0.23
C GLU A 9 -8.35 -12.63 0.52
N PHE A 10 -8.58 -11.67 -0.37
CA PHE A 10 -8.19 -10.28 -0.20
C PHE A 10 -8.91 -9.64 1.00
N GLY A 11 -10.23 -9.84 1.11
CA GLY A 11 -11.01 -9.35 2.25
C GLY A 11 -10.50 -9.89 3.58
N LYS A 12 -10.20 -11.19 3.65
CA LYS A 12 -9.59 -11.79 4.86
C LYS A 12 -8.27 -11.16 5.24
N ILE A 13 -7.42 -10.84 4.27
CA ILE A 13 -6.14 -10.16 4.53
C ILE A 13 -6.40 -8.75 5.09
N CYS A 14 -7.35 -8.00 4.51
CA CYS A 14 -7.71 -6.68 5.01
C CYS A 14 -8.28 -6.72 6.44
N GLU A 15 -9.03 -7.77 6.80
CA GLU A 15 -9.61 -7.95 8.14
C GLU A 15 -8.61 -8.50 9.17
N GLU A 16 -7.53 -9.16 8.73
CA GLU A 16 -6.54 -9.83 9.59
C GLU A 16 -5.77 -8.82 10.47
N PHE A 17 -5.53 -7.60 9.97
CA PHE A 17 -4.69 -6.61 10.64
C PHE A 17 -5.52 -5.46 11.22
N GLN A 18 -5.75 -5.49 12.54
CA GLN A 18 -6.51 -4.45 13.24
C GLN A 18 -5.81 -3.08 13.25
N ASN A 19 -4.50 -3.04 13.05
CA ASN A 19 -3.70 -1.81 12.99
C ASN A 19 -3.45 -1.33 11.55
N VAL A 20 -4.19 -1.84 10.56
CA VAL A 20 -4.06 -1.44 9.16
C VAL A 20 -5.38 -0.87 8.68
N HIS A 21 -5.37 0.41 8.31
CA HIS A 21 -6.50 1.18 7.85
C HIS A 21 -6.35 1.46 6.36
N PHE A 22 -7.40 1.20 5.59
CA PHE A 22 -7.41 1.41 4.15
C PHE A 22 -8.27 2.63 3.83
N HIS A 23 -7.71 3.59 3.10
CA HIS A 23 -8.52 4.63 2.47
C HIS A 23 -9.56 4.00 1.55
N LYS A 24 -10.76 4.60 1.50
CA LYS A 24 -11.90 4.12 0.68
C LYS A 24 -11.54 3.85 -0.79
N GLU A 25 -10.63 4.64 -1.36
CA GLU A 25 -10.15 4.48 -2.74
C GLU A 25 -9.04 3.43 -2.91
N CYS A 26 -8.35 3.05 -1.84
CA CYS A 26 -7.20 2.14 -1.92
C CYS A 26 -7.62 0.73 -2.37
N VAL A 27 -8.73 0.21 -1.82
CA VAL A 27 -9.24 -1.12 -2.20
C VAL A 27 -9.68 -1.15 -3.67
N PRO A 28 -10.55 -0.25 -4.17
CA PRO A 28 -10.90 -0.19 -5.59
C PRO A 28 -9.68 -0.12 -6.52
N GLU A 29 -8.67 0.68 -6.21
CA GLU A 29 -7.44 0.78 -7.01
C GLU A 29 -6.67 -0.55 -7.08
N ILE A 30 -6.55 -1.27 -5.96
CA ILE A 30 -5.95 -2.60 -5.93
C ILE A 30 -6.74 -3.58 -6.81
N LEU A 31 -8.07 -3.54 -6.70
CA LEU A 31 -8.93 -4.42 -7.48
C LEU A 31 -8.82 -4.14 -8.98
N ASP A 32 -8.77 -2.87 -9.40
CA ASP A 32 -8.64 -2.50 -10.81
C ASP A 32 -7.37 -3.06 -11.46
N ILE A 33 -6.26 -3.07 -10.71
CA ILE A 33 -4.97 -3.50 -11.23
C ILE A 33 -4.80 -5.03 -11.14
N VAL A 34 -5.24 -5.65 -10.05
CA VAL A 34 -4.93 -7.07 -9.77
C VAL A 34 -6.04 -8.01 -10.24
N LEU A 35 -7.30 -7.60 -10.24
CA LEU A 35 -8.40 -8.53 -10.53
C LEU A 35 -8.35 -9.01 -11.99
N LYS A 36 -8.35 -10.34 -12.18
CA LYS A 36 -8.24 -10.99 -13.51
C LYS A 36 -6.90 -10.76 -14.23
N SER A 37 -5.89 -10.24 -13.55
CA SER A 37 -4.57 -10.00 -14.14
C SER A 37 -3.77 -11.29 -14.43
N GLY A 38 -4.18 -12.42 -13.84
CA GLY A 38 -3.46 -13.69 -13.91
C GLY A 38 -2.35 -13.86 -12.87
N TYR A 39 -1.95 -12.79 -12.16
CA TYR A 39 -0.94 -12.83 -11.10
C TYR A 39 -1.53 -12.72 -9.67
N GLU A 40 -2.84 -12.92 -9.52
CA GLU A 40 -3.56 -12.60 -8.29
C GLU A 40 -3.04 -13.38 -7.07
N ARG A 41 -2.69 -14.66 -7.26
CA ARG A 41 -2.16 -15.50 -6.18
C ARG A 41 -0.78 -15.03 -5.72
N GLU A 42 0.06 -14.61 -6.66
CA GLU A 42 1.40 -14.09 -6.35
C GLU A 42 1.28 -12.76 -5.60
N PHE A 43 0.38 -11.89 -6.07
CA PHE A 43 0.04 -10.64 -5.40
C PHE A 43 -0.42 -10.88 -3.96
N LEU A 44 -1.45 -11.71 -3.71
CA LEU A 44 -1.97 -11.93 -2.35
C LEU A 44 -0.89 -12.43 -1.39
N LYS A 45 -0.04 -13.37 -1.85
CA LYS A 45 1.06 -13.90 -1.03
C LYS A 45 2.07 -12.81 -0.67
N GLN A 46 2.44 -11.97 -1.65
CA GLN A 46 3.39 -10.87 -1.40
C GLN A 46 2.75 -9.79 -0.53
N PHE A 47 1.50 -9.43 -0.79
CA PHE A 47 0.75 -8.42 -0.07
C PHE A 47 0.61 -8.79 1.41
N LEU A 48 0.13 -10.00 1.72
CA LEU A 48 0.07 -10.50 3.10
C LEU A 48 1.44 -10.45 3.79
N LYS A 49 2.50 -10.90 3.11
CA LYS A 49 3.87 -10.90 3.66
C LYS A 49 4.32 -9.48 4.01
N LEU A 50 4.14 -8.52 3.10
CA LEU A 50 4.61 -7.16 3.31
C LEU A 50 3.75 -6.41 4.32
N LEU A 51 2.43 -6.60 4.33
CA LEU A 51 1.55 -6.07 5.38
C LEU A 51 1.99 -6.56 6.75
N LYS A 52 2.25 -7.87 6.90
CA LYS A 52 2.75 -8.43 8.16
C LYS A 52 4.06 -7.78 8.61
N ILE A 53 5.03 -7.65 7.70
CA ILE A 53 6.30 -6.98 8.00
C ILE A 53 6.07 -5.54 8.46
N ALA A 54 5.23 -4.79 7.76
CA ALA A 54 4.95 -3.40 8.07
C ALA A 54 4.21 -3.24 9.40
N ALA A 55 3.20 -4.06 9.65
CA ALA A 55 2.43 -4.08 10.89
C ALA A 55 3.28 -4.48 12.11
N GLU A 56 4.24 -5.39 11.97
CA GLU A 56 5.10 -5.86 13.06
C GLU A 56 6.31 -4.96 13.34
N ASN A 57 6.84 -4.27 12.32
CA ASN A 57 8.12 -3.55 12.44
C ASN A 57 7.98 -2.01 12.38
N GLY A 58 6.81 -1.48 12.00
CA GLY A 58 6.57 -0.05 11.93
C GLY A 58 7.64 0.67 11.11
N GLU A 59 8.27 1.70 11.67
CA GLU A 59 9.28 2.52 10.99
C GLU A 59 10.59 1.76 10.68
N GLN A 60 10.84 0.63 11.36
CA GLN A 60 12.08 -0.14 11.20
C GLN A 60 12.16 -0.87 9.84
N VAL A 61 11.09 -0.86 9.05
CA VAL A 61 11.03 -1.45 7.71
C VAL A 61 11.94 -0.79 6.68
N VAL A 62 12.39 0.43 6.92
CA VAL A 62 13.10 1.28 5.93
C VAL A 62 14.47 0.71 5.50
N GLY A 63 14.99 -0.29 6.22
CA GLY A 63 16.18 -1.06 5.81
C GLY A 63 15.91 -2.21 4.84
N LEU A 64 14.66 -2.49 4.49
CA LEU A 64 14.27 -3.61 3.64
C LEU A 64 13.99 -3.15 2.20
N ASP A 65 14.46 -3.91 1.20
CA ASP A 65 14.33 -3.59 -0.24
C ASP A 65 12.90 -3.32 -0.75
N SER A 66 11.89 -3.78 0.00
CA SER A 66 10.48 -3.61 -0.34
C SER A 66 9.86 -2.34 0.24
N PHE A 67 10.63 -1.54 0.99
CA PHE A 67 10.16 -0.36 1.69
C PHE A 67 11.10 0.82 1.44
N GLU A 68 10.51 2.01 1.31
CA GLU A 68 11.25 3.24 1.03
C GLU A 68 10.52 4.41 1.70
N ILE A 69 11.25 5.35 2.32
CA ILE A 69 10.68 6.65 2.73
C ILE A 69 10.71 7.58 1.51
N LEU A 70 9.56 8.16 1.18
CA LEU A 70 9.47 9.24 0.21
C LEU A 70 9.92 10.55 0.89
N LYS A 71 11.15 10.96 0.59
CA LYS A 71 11.70 12.23 1.08
C LYS A 71 10.96 13.42 0.44
N TYR A 72 10.93 14.55 1.14
CA TYR A 72 10.40 15.84 0.66
C TYR A 72 8.88 15.92 0.50
N THR A 73 8.13 15.16 1.30
CA THR A 73 6.69 15.38 1.46
C THR A 73 6.52 16.46 2.52
N ASN A 74 5.83 17.56 2.21
CA ASN A 74 5.53 18.62 3.18
C ASN A 74 4.42 18.17 4.15
N THR A 75 4.58 17.00 4.75
CA THR A 75 3.64 16.36 5.66
C THR A 75 4.21 16.32 7.07
N GLN A 76 3.32 16.25 8.06
CA GLN A 76 3.72 16.08 9.46
C GLN A 76 4.31 14.67 9.72
N ASN A 77 3.86 13.67 8.96
CA ASN A 77 4.33 12.29 9.02
C ASN A 77 5.14 11.92 7.76
N ASP A 78 6.13 11.04 7.92
CA ASP A 78 6.85 10.46 6.80
C ASP A 78 5.91 9.58 5.95
N ILE A 79 6.00 9.73 4.62
CA ILE A 79 5.27 8.85 3.69
C ILE A 79 6.17 7.68 3.31
N TYR A 80 5.68 6.47 3.53
CA TYR A 80 6.34 5.23 3.18
C TYR A 80 5.77 4.66 1.88
N SER A 81 6.62 3.97 1.14
CA SER A 81 6.28 3.26 -0.09
C SER A 81 6.59 1.78 0.08
N MET A 82 5.56 0.94 0.12
CA MET A 82 5.66 -0.52 0.04
C MET A 82 5.65 -0.97 -1.42
N LYS A 83 6.66 -1.73 -1.83
CA LYS A 83 6.87 -2.18 -3.21
C LYS A 83 6.54 -3.66 -3.36
N LEU A 84 5.48 -3.96 -4.10
CA LEU A 84 5.11 -5.30 -4.53
C LEU A 84 5.63 -5.52 -5.94
N LYS A 85 6.79 -6.16 -6.08
CA LYS A 85 7.41 -6.43 -7.38
C LYS A 85 7.57 -7.92 -7.64
N SER A 86 7.21 -8.33 -8.84
CA SER A 86 7.46 -9.65 -9.42
C SER A 86 7.99 -9.53 -10.85
N LYS A 87 8.03 -10.64 -11.59
CA LYS A 87 8.25 -10.63 -13.05
C LYS A 87 7.03 -10.12 -13.82
N SER A 88 5.83 -10.23 -13.24
CA SER A 88 4.55 -9.97 -13.91
C SER A 88 3.93 -8.63 -13.54
N TYR A 89 4.36 -8.00 -12.44
CA TYR A 89 3.84 -6.71 -11.99
C TYR A 89 4.89 -5.95 -11.18
N ASN A 90 4.71 -4.63 -11.11
CA ASN A 90 5.51 -3.74 -10.27
C ASN A 90 4.60 -2.68 -9.66
N ILE A 91 4.10 -2.98 -8.49
CA ILE A 91 3.08 -2.25 -7.77
C ILE A 91 3.72 -1.51 -6.60
N ARG A 92 3.21 -0.33 -6.28
CA ARG A 92 3.59 0.41 -5.07
C ARG A 92 2.34 0.86 -4.31
N ILE A 93 2.42 0.73 -3.00
CA ILE A 93 1.41 1.18 -2.05
C ILE A 93 2.04 2.27 -1.19
N LEU A 94 1.38 3.41 -1.10
CA LEU A 94 1.79 4.50 -0.23
C LEU A 94 1.00 4.43 1.08
N TYR A 95 1.71 4.64 2.19
CA TYR A 95 1.14 4.61 3.52
C TYR A 95 1.89 5.52 4.50
N ILE A 96 1.24 5.86 5.61
CA ILE A 96 1.90 6.48 6.78
C ILE A 96 1.82 5.57 8.00
N LEU A 97 2.67 5.86 8.96
CA LEU A 97 2.61 5.31 10.32
C LEU A 97 2.27 6.46 11.27
N ASP A 98 1.36 6.22 12.21
CA ASP A 98 1.15 7.15 13.33
C ASP A 98 1.99 6.75 14.56
N ASP A 99 1.95 7.60 15.59
CA ASP A 99 2.64 7.39 16.87
C ASP A 99 2.21 6.10 17.60
N MET A 100 1.06 5.54 17.25
CA MET A 100 0.53 4.28 17.79
C MET A 100 0.84 3.07 16.88
N SER A 101 1.73 3.23 15.90
CA SER A 101 2.09 2.20 14.92
C SER A 101 0.89 1.67 14.12
N GLN A 102 -0.13 2.52 13.90
CA GLN A 102 -1.19 2.25 12.94
C GLN A 102 -0.70 2.57 11.54
N LEU A 103 -1.05 1.70 10.58
CA LEU A 103 -0.70 1.84 9.18
C LEU A 103 -1.90 2.37 8.42
N TYR A 104 -1.73 3.48 7.72
CA TYR A 104 -2.80 4.08 6.92
C TYR A 104 -2.43 4.00 5.44
N LEU A 105 -3.01 3.05 4.71
CA LEU A 105 -2.77 2.81 3.28
C LEU A 105 -3.72 3.67 2.47
N HIS A 106 -3.17 4.57 1.64
CA HIS A 106 -3.99 5.61 1.03
C HIS A 106 -3.93 5.65 -0.50
N CYS A 107 -2.93 5.07 -1.16
CA CYS A 107 -2.81 5.14 -2.62
C CYS A 107 -2.03 3.97 -3.22
N PHE A 108 -2.44 3.55 -4.41
CA PHE A 108 -1.78 2.52 -5.19
C PHE A 108 -1.38 3.03 -6.58
N TYR A 109 -0.28 2.52 -7.13
CA TYR A 109 0.01 2.68 -8.55
C TYR A 109 0.83 1.53 -9.15
N GLU A 110 0.54 1.19 -10.41
CA GLU A 110 1.33 0.26 -11.22
C GLU A 110 2.44 1.00 -11.97
N ARG A 111 3.69 0.53 -11.87
CA ARG A 111 4.81 1.03 -12.67
C ARG A 111 4.90 0.28 -13.99
N GLN A 112 4.71 1.00 -15.09
CA GLN A 112 5.12 0.52 -16.42
C GLN A 112 6.52 1.07 -16.76
N GLY A 113 7.48 0.19 -17.00
CA GLY A 113 8.81 0.54 -17.54
C GLY A 113 9.88 1.07 -16.56
N ASP A 114 11.08 1.27 -17.10
CA ASP A 114 12.30 1.69 -16.38
C ASP A 114 12.48 3.22 -16.48
N SER A 115 11.79 3.95 -15.62
CA SER A 115 12.10 5.36 -15.33
C SER A 115 11.60 5.68 -13.93
N ARG A 116 12.32 6.56 -13.23
CA ARG A 116 11.96 7.08 -11.90
C ARG A 116 10.48 7.46 -11.93
N THR A 117 9.63 6.84 -11.10
CA THR A 117 8.25 7.29 -10.94
C THR A 117 8.35 8.75 -10.55
N ASP A 118 7.83 9.64 -11.39
CA ASP A 118 7.67 11.02 -11.00
C ASP A 118 6.52 11.06 -9.99
N TYR A 119 6.89 11.11 -8.72
CA TYR A 119 5.93 11.15 -7.61
C TYR A 119 5.26 12.50 -7.47
N THR A 120 5.68 13.51 -8.22
CA THR A 120 5.25 14.91 -8.06
C THR A 120 3.73 15.06 -8.19
N GLU A 121 3.09 14.30 -9.08
CA GLU A 121 1.62 14.35 -9.24
C GLU A 121 0.87 13.45 -8.25
N LYS A 122 1.55 12.45 -7.66
CA LYS A 122 0.93 11.45 -6.78
C LYS A 122 1.05 11.78 -5.30
N ILE A 123 2.10 12.52 -4.92
CA ILE A 123 2.31 13.01 -3.57
C ILE A 123 1.13 13.88 -3.10
N PRO A 124 0.60 14.86 -3.87
CA PRO A 124 -0.53 15.66 -3.41
C PRO A 124 -1.79 14.83 -3.09
N ILE A 125 -2.15 13.88 -3.95
CA ILE A 125 -3.29 12.98 -3.74
C ILE A 125 -3.04 12.09 -2.51
N ALA A 126 -1.81 11.60 -2.36
CA ALA A 126 -1.40 10.85 -1.19
C ALA A 126 -1.61 11.65 0.10
N ILE A 127 -1.17 12.91 0.12
CA ILE A 127 -1.29 13.82 1.27
C ILE A 127 -2.77 14.10 1.59
N GLU A 128 -3.58 14.40 0.58
CA GLU A 128 -5.02 14.65 0.75
C GLU A 128 -5.70 13.46 1.42
N ARG A 129 -5.48 12.25 0.91
CA ARG A 129 -6.07 11.03 1.47
C ARG A 129 -5.53 10.67 2.86
N ILE A 130 -4.29 11.03 3.17
CA ILE A 130 -3.73 10.91 4.52
C ILE A 130 -4.51 11.81 5.48
N ASN A 131 -4.76 13.06 5.10
CA ASN A 131 -5.51 13.99 5.93
C ASN A 131 -6.96 13.50 6.12
N GLU A 132 -7.61 13.02 5.06
CA GLU A 132 -8.95 12.40 5.18
C GLU A 132 -8.97 11.25 6.19
N LEU A 133 -8.01 10.33 6.12
CA LEU A 133 -7.93 9.19 7.06
C LEU A 133 -7.72 9.66 8.51
N LEU A 134 -6.82 10.62 8.73
CA LEU A 134 -6.53 11.13 10.07
C LEU A 134 -7.72 11.91 10.67
N GLU A 135 -8.51 12.59 9.84
CA GLU A 135 -9.76 13.25 10.27
C GLU A 135 -10.88 12.24 10.58
N GLU A 136 -10.92 11.10 9.89
CA GLU A 136 -11.90 10.03 10.12
C GLU A 136 -11.59 9.18 11.36
N THR A 137 -10.32 9.07 11.76
CA THR A 137 -9.86 8.22 12.88
C THR A 137 -9.49 8.98 14.17
N GLY A 138 -9.46 10.31 14.15
CA GLY A 138 -9.21 11.19 15.32
C GLY A 138 -10.47 11.61 16.06
#